data_AF-A0A564NIY1-F1
#
_entry.id   AF-A0A564NIY1-F1
#
_cell.length_a   1.000
_cell.length_b   1.000
_cell.length_c   1.000
_cell.angle_alpha   90.00
_cell.angle_beta   90.00
_cell.angle_gamma   90.00
#
_symmetry.space_group_name_H-M   'P 1'
#
loop_
_entity.id
_entity.type
_entity.pdbx_description
1 polymer ?
#
loop_
_entity_poly.entity_id
_entity_poly.type
_entity_poly.pdbx_seq_one_letter_code
_entity_poly.pdbx_strand_id
1 'polypeptide(L)'
;MPTIITHAAVPLCLGAGLRLRIIPPRLLLTGVILAMLPDADVLSFKFGIAYGNVFGHRGFTHSLLFAFIVPLLCVLVAQRWFRVGLVRSWLFLTVSLLSHSLLDSVTTGGKGVGWLWPWLDERFFAP
;
A
#
# COMPACT_ATOMS: atom_id res chain seq x y z
N MET A 1 -3.06 -12.89 -10.54
CA MET A 1 -2.76 -11.49 -10.16
C MET A 1 -3.49 -11.18 -8.88
N PRO A 2 -2.86 -10.47 -7.92
CA PRO A 2 -3.60 -9.91 -6.80
C PRO A 2 -4.80 -9.11 -7.31
N THR A 3 -5.94 -9.30 -6.67
CA THR A 3 -7.06 -8.35 -6.75
C THR A 3 -6.97 -7.40 -5.57
N ILE A 4 -7.64 -6.25 -5.69
CA ILE A 4 -7.84 -5.27 -4.61
C ILE A 4 -8.12 -5.99 -3.28
N ILE A 5 -9.05 -6.94 -3.25
CA ILE A 5 -9.47 -7.66 -2.04
C ILE A 5 -8.37 -8.58 -1.49
N THR A 6 -7.61 -9.25 -2.36
CA THR A 6 -6.56 -10.18 -1.91
C THR A 6 -5.37 -9.47 -1.25
N HIS A 7 -5.17 -8.17 -1.49
CA HIS A 7 -4.14 -7.41 -0.76
C HIS A 7 -4.40 -7.31 0.74
N ALA A 8 -5.67 -7.43 1.17
CA ALA A 8 -6.01 -7.54 2.58
C ALA A 8 -5.38 -8.77 3.26
N ALA A 9 -5.03 -9.82 2.51
CA ALA A 9 -4.48 -11.04 3.08
C ALA A 9 -3.15 -10.80 3.80
N VAL A 10 -2.28 -9.93 3.29
CA VAL A 10 -0.97 -9.66 3.90
C VAL A 10 -1.10 -9.04 5.30
N PRO A 11 -1.77 -7.90 5.52
CA PRO A 11 -1.95 -7.35 6.86
C PRO A 11 -2.72 -8.30 7.78
N LEU A 12 -3.68 -9.07 7.28
CA LEU A 12 -4.39 -10.09 8.08
C LEU A 12 -3.46 -11.20 8.57
N CYS A 13 -2.62 -11.76 7.69
CA CYS A 13 -1.62 -12.76 8.05
C CYS A 13 -0.59 -12.21 9.04
N LEU A 14 -0.11 -10.98 8.83
CA LEU A 14 0.80 -10.31 9.76
C LEU A 14 0.16 -10.07 11.12
N GLY A 15 -1.10 -9.63 11.16
CA GLY A 15 -1.87 -9.43 12.39
C GLY A 15 -2.09 -10.74 13.16
N ALA A 16 -2.38 -11.83 12.44
CA ALA A 16 -2.54 -13.16 13.03
C ALA A 16 -1.20 -13.68 13.60
N GLY A 17 -0.11 -13.55 12.85
CA GLY A 17 1.23 -14.02 13.24
C GLY A 17 1.84 -13.24 14.41
N LEU A 18 1.70 -11.92 14.42
CA LEU A 18 2.23 -11.05 15.49
C LEU A 18 1.33 -11.02 16.75
N ARG A 19 0.17 -11.67 16.71
CA ARG A 19 -0.88 -11.69 17.74
C ARG A 19 -1.53 -10.30 17.97
N LEU A 20 -2.83 -10.32 18.24
CA LEU A 20 -3.65 -9.12 18.47
C LEU A 20 -3.26 -8.30 19.72
N ARG A 21 -2.44 -8.86 20.61
CA ARG A 21 -1.85 -8.11 21.74
C ARG A 21 -0.80 -7.10 21.28
N ILE A 22 -0.12 -7.37 20.17
CA ILE A 22 0.91 -6.49 19.59
C ILE A 22 0.27 -5.55 18.57
N ILE A 23 -0.71 -6.05 17.80
CA ILE A 23 -1.43 -5.28 16.77
C ILE A 23 -2.91 -5.20 17.14
N PRO A 24 -3.39 -4.06 17.68
CA PRO A 24 -4.79 -3.91 18.05
C PRO A 24 -5.68 -3.92 16.79
N PRO A 25 -6.95 -4.34 16.91
CA PRO A 25 -7.86 -4.47 15.76
C PRO A 25 -7.98 -3.20 14.90
N ARG A 26 -7.88 -2.03 15.52
CA ARG A 26 -7.94 -0.73 14.81
C ARG A 26 -6.74 -0.53 13.88
N LEU A 27 -5.55 -0.87 14.36
CA LEU A 27 -4.33 -0.79 13.57
C LEU A 27 -4.37 -1.82 12.44
N LEU A 28 -4.83 -3.04 12.74
CA LEU A 28 -5.01 -4.10 11.74
C LEU A 28 -5.98 -3.68 10.62
N LEU A 29 -7.17 -3.18 10.98
CA LEU A 29 -8.17 -2.72 10.02
C LEU A 29 -7.63 -1.57 9.15
N THR A 30 -6.88 -0.65 9.75
CA THR A 30 -6.23 0.44 9.01
C THR A 30 -5.20 -0.12 8.03
N GLY A 31 -4.41 -1.11 8.43
CA GLY A 31 -3.46 -1.79 7.54
C GLY A 31 -4.14 -2.51 6.37
N VAL A 32 -5.28 -3.16 6.62
CA VAL A 32 -6.12 -3.76 5.56
C VAL A 32 -6.59 -2.71 4.56
N ILE A 33 -7.15 -1.60 5.03
CA ILE A 33 -7.62 -0.52 4.16
C ILE A 33 -6.46 0.09 3.36
N LEU A 34 -5.33 0.37 4.02
CA LEU A 34 -4.15 0.91 3.35
C LEU A 34 -3.54 -0.04 2.33
N ALA A 35 -3.59 -1.36 2.58
CA ALA A 35 -3.13 -2.35 1.61
C ALA A 35 -4.03 -2.40 0.37
N MET A 36 -5.28 -1.93 0.42
CA MET A 36 -6.19 -1.89 -0.73
C MET A 36 -6.22 -0.51 -1.41
N LEU A 37 -5.69 0.52 -0.75
CA LEU A 37 -5.76 1.91 -1.18
C LEU A 37 -5.10 2.19 -2.54
N PRO A 38 -3.94 1.59 -2.91
CA PRO A 38 -3.27 1.94 -4.15
C PRO A 38 -4.13 1.74 -5.40
N ASP A 39 -4.93 0.68 -5.45
CA ASP A 39 -5.80 0.34 -6.59
C ASP A 39 -7.03 1.25 -6.73
N ALA A 40 -7.28 2.15 -5.77
CA ALA A 40 -8.27 3.21 -5.95
C ALA A 40 -7.89 4.13 -7.14
N ASP A 41 -6.63 4.10 -7.59
CA ASP A 41 -6.14 4.76 -8.79
C ASP A 41 -6.85 4.32 -10.08
N VAL A 42 -7.53 3.17 -10.13
CA VAL A 42 -8.35 2.74 -11.28
C VAL A 42 -9.48 3.73 -11.57
N LEU A 43 -9.90 4.50 -10.57
CA LEU A 43 -10.87 5.60 -10.76
C LEU A 43 -10.33 6.70 -11.67
N SER A 44 -9.00 6.86 -11.78
CA SER A 44 -8.34 7.82 -12.69
C SER A 44 -8.79 7.62 -14.15
N PHE A 45 -9.12 6.38 -14.53
CA PHE A 45 -9.58 6.05 -15.88
C PHE A 45 -10.92 6.71 -16.21
N LYS A 46 -11.78 6.93 -15.22
CA LYS A 46 -13.05 7.66 -15.41
C LYS A 46 -12.82 9.15 -15.70
N PHE A 47 -11.64 9.67 -15.36
CA PHE A 47 -11.21 11.03 -15.66
C PHE A 47 -10.37 11.11 -16.94
N GLY A 48 -10.28 10.02 -17.73
CA GLY A 48 -9.55 9.97 -18.99
C GLY A 48 -8.03 9.81 -18.84
N ILE A 49 -7.53 9.49 -17.65
CA ILE A 49 -6.09 9.26 -17.43
C ILE A 49 -5.73 7.89 -17.99
N ALA A 50 -4.71 7.83 -18.86
CA ALA A 50 -4.26 6.56 -19.43
C ALA A 50 -3.51 5.70 -18.39
N TYR A 51 -3.61 4.37 -18.49
CA TYR A 51 -2.87 3.42 -17.64
C TYR A 51 -1.39 3.80 -17.49
N GLY A 52 -0.71 4.07 -18.62
CA GLY A 52 0.73 4.32 -18.60
C GLY A 52 1.15 5.64 -17.92
N ASN A 53 0.20 6.54 -17.66
CA ASN A 53 0.47 7.81 -17.00
C ASN A 53 0.92 7.58 -15.55
N VAL A 54 1.70 8.50 -15.00
CA VAL A 54 2.08 8.56 -13.59
C VAL A 54 0.87 8.50 -12.66
N PHE A 55 -0.22 9.17 -13.01
CA PHE A 55 -1.49 9.16 -12.25
C PHE A 55 -2.43 8.02 -12.64
N GLY A 56 -2.02 7.19 -13.62
CA GLY A 56 -2.72 5.98 -14.00
C GLY A 56 -2.42 4.82 -13.06
N HIS A 57 -3.05 3.67 -13.35
CA HIS A 57 -2.89 2.47 -12.53
C HIS A 57 -1.44 1.99 -12.42
N ARG A 58 -1.04 1.53 -11.23
CA ARG A 58 0.35 1.15 -10.88
C ARG A 58 1.35 2.29 -10.88
N GLY A 59 0.84 3.52 -10.96
CA GLY A 59 1.47 4.83 -10.92
C GLY A 59 2.15 5.23 -9.61
N PHE A 60 2.01 6.52 -9.34
CA PHE A 60 2.33 7.21 -8.09
C PHE A 60 1.90 6.43 -6.83
N THR A 61 0.68 5.88 -6.83
CA THR A 61 0.09 5.12 -5.71
C THR A 61 0.87 3.86 -5.34
N HIS A 62 1.69 3.34 -6.25
CA HIS A 62 2.51 2.16 -6.03
C HIS A 62 3.99 2.50 -5.81
N SER A 63 4.33 3.78 -5.67
CA SER A 63 5.70 4.23 -5.40
C SER A 63 6.13 3.94 -3.96
N LEU A 64 7.44 3.78 -3.74
CA LEU A 64 8.01 3.67 -2.41
C LEU A 64 7.71 4.92 -1.57
N LEU A 65 7.78 6.10 -2.20
CA LEU A 65 7.46 7.36 -1.55
C LEU A 65 6.02 7.37 -1.00
N PHE A 66 5.04 6.93 -1.79
CA PHE A 66 3.66 6.79 -1.34
C PHE A 66 3.54 5.80 -0.17
N ALA A 67 4.25 4.67 -0.24
CA ALA A 67 4.28 3.66 0.81
C ALA A 67 4.90 4.11 2.13
N PHE A 68 5.77 5.13 2.15
CA PHE A 68 6.31 5.69 3.40
C PHE A 68 5.51 6.88 3.92
N ILE A 69 5.07 7.78 3.02
CA ILE A 69 4.40 9.03 3.39
C ILE A 69 2.97 8.77 3.87
N VAL A 70 2.18 7.94 3.17
CA VAL A 70 0.78 7.71 3.53
C VAL A 70 0.64 7.08 4.92
N PRO A 71 1.39 6.02 5.27
CA PRO A 71 1.42 5.50 6.64
C PRO A 71 1.90 6.52 7.66
N LEU A 72 2.90 7.34 7.34
CA LEU A 72 3.39 8.37 8.26
C LEU A 72 2.29 9.38 8.59
N LEU A 73 1.61 9.92 7.57
CA LEU A 73 0.48 10.84 7.76
C LEU A 73 -0.66 10.18 8.56
N CYS A 74 -0.99 8.93 8.23
CA CYS A 74 -2.00 8.16 8.94
C CYS A 74 -1.67 8.04 10.42
N VAL A 75 -0.42 7.70 10.76
CA VAL A 75 0.03 7.59 12.14
C VAL A 75 0.01 8.96 12.82
N LEU A 76 0.52 10.03 12.20
CA LEU A 76 0.52 11.36 12.82
C LEU A 76 -0.89 11.85 13.18
N VAL A 77 -1.90 11.53 12.37
CA VAL A 77 -3.29 11.90 12.62
C VAL A 77 -3.97 10.95 13.62
N ALA A 78 -3.74 9.64 13.50
CA ALA A 78 -4.48 8.61 14.23
C ALA A 78 -3.71 7.94 15.38
N GLN A 79 -2.53 8.44 15.76
CA GLN A 79 -1.66 7.83 16.78
C GLN A 79 -2.39 7.55 18.10
N ARG A 80 -3.22 8.51 18.56
CA ARG A 80 -4.00 8.39 19.81
C ARG A 80 -5.06 7.29 19.71
N TRP A 81 -5.53 6.98 18.50
CA TRP A 81 -6.56 5.97 18.26
C TRP A 81 -6.01 4.53 18.30
N PHE A 82 -4.77 4.36 17.83
CA PHE A 82 -4.10 3.06 17.77
C PHE A 82 -3.62 2.56 19.13
N ARG A 83 -3.26 3.46 20.06
CA ARG A 83 -2.74 3.10 21.41
C ARG A 83 -1.50 2.18 21.36
N VAL A 84 -0.69 2.31 20.31
CA VAL A 84 0.57 1.58 20.08
C VAL A 84 1.65 2.60 19.78
N GLY A 85 2.93 2.30 20.10
CA GLY A 85 4.04 3.20 19.80
C GLY A 85 4.11 3.63 18.33
N LEU A 86 4.52 4.87 18.08
CA LEU A 86 4.51 5.51 16.76
C LEU A 86 5.26 4.67 15.71
N VAL A 87 6.49 4.27 16.05
CA VAL A 87 7.35 3.46 15.16
C VAL A 87 6.69 2.14 14.80
N ARG A 88 6.08 1.45 15.75
CA ARG A 88 5.41 0.15 15.49
C ARG A 88 4.19 0.33 14.59
N SER A 89 3.37 1.35 14.85
CA SER A 89 2.20 1.64 14.02
C SER A 89 2.62 1.98 12.60
N TRP A 90 3.64 2.82 12.45
CA TRP A 90 4.19 3.19 11.15
C TRP A 90 4.78 2.00 10.41
N LEU A 91 5.64 1.20 11.04
CA LEU A 91 6.21 0.01 10.42
C LEU A 91 5.14 -0.97 9.94
N PHE A 92 4.12 -1.25 10.76
CA PHE A 92 3.05 -2.15 10.35
C PHE A 92 2.27 -1.62 9.14
N LEU A 93 1.89 -0.34 9.15
CA LEU A 93 1.13 0.27 8.06
C LEU A 93 1.97 0.41 6.78
N THR A 94 3.27 0.74 6.90
CA THR A 94 4.23 0.76 5.80
C THR A 94 4.38 -0.61 5.17
N VAL A 95 4.60 -1.67 5.95
CA VAL A 95 4.68 -3.04 5.40
C VAL A 95 3.37 -3.45 4.73
N SER A 96 2.23 -3.07 5.33
CA SER A 96 0.90 -3.37 4.75
C SER A 96 0.73 -2.73 3.37
N LEU A 97 0.99 -1.43 3.23
CA LEU A 97 0.85 -0.72 1.96
C LEU A 97 1.93 -1.11 0.94
N LEU A 98 3.19 -1.26 1.39
CA LEU A 98 4.30 -1.65 0.53
C LEU A 98 4.11 -3.05 -0.06
N SER A 99 3.48 -3.97 0.70
CA SER A 99 3.17 -5.30 0.22
C SER A 99 2.27 -5.30 -1.02
N HIS A 100 1.40 -4.29 -1.16
CA HIS A 100 0.58 -4.11 -2.36
C HIS A 100 1.45 -3.96 -3.60
N SER A 101 2.31 -2.94 -3.59
CA SER A 101 3.19 -2.61 -4.70
C SER A 101 4.16 -3.76 -5.03
N LEU A 102 4.68 -4.43 -3.99
CA LEU A 102 5.55 -5.59 -4.18
C LEU A 102 4.80 -6.75 -4.85
N LEU A 103 3.62 -7.12 -4.38
CA LEU A 103 2.85 -8.21 -4.99
C LEU A 103 2.46 -7.89 -6.43
N ASP A 104 2.17 -6.63 -6.73
CA ASP A 104 1.86 -6.19 -8.08
C ASP A 104 3.06 -6.23 -9.03
N SER A 105 4.27 -5.96 -8.53
CA SER A 105 5.52 -6.12 -9.28
C SER A 105 5.83 -7.56 -9.67
N VAL A 106 5.37 -8.55 -8.90
CA VAL A 106 5.60 -9.99 -9.15
C VAL A 106 4.63 -10.53 -10.21
N THR A 107 3.76 -9.68 -10.78
CA THR A 107 2.78 -10.10 -11.78
C THR A 107 2.89 -9.33 -13.09
N THR A 108 2.88 -10.08 -14.19
CA THR A 108 3.06 -9.55 -15.55
C THR A 108 1.79 -9.12 -16.27
N GLY A 109 0.61 -9.23 -15.65
CA GLY A 109 -0.63 -8.82 -16.33
C GLY A 109 -0.93 -7.31 -16.31
N GLY A 110 0.01 -6.49 -15.84
CA GLY A 110 -0.05 -5.02 -15.87
C GLY A 110 1.23 -4.43 -16.46
N LYS A 111 1.40 -3.10 -16.41
CA LYS A 111 2.59 -2.41 -16.97
C LYS A 111 3.79 -2.29 -16.01
N GLY A 112 3.88 -3.13 -14.97
CA GLY A 112 4.84 -2.97 -13.87
C GLY A 112 4.46 -1.83 -12.92
N VAL A 113 5.26 -1.56 -11.90
CA VAL A 113 4.99 -0.55 -10.85
C VAL A 113 6.03 0.57 -10.83
N GLY A 114 5.56 1.80 -10.59
CA GLY A 114 6.42 2.99 -10.54
C GLY A 114 7.11 3.19 -9.19
N TRP A 115 7.98 2.25 -8.76
CA TRP A 115 8.63 2.29 -7.44
C TRP A 115 9.39 3.58 -7.15
N LEU A 116 10.12 4.08 -8.14
CA LEU A 116 11.06 5.19 -8.00
C LEU A 116 10.46 6.55 -8.38
N TRP A 117 9.14 6.64 -8.55
CA TRP A 117 8.47 7.94 -8.69
C TRP A 117 8.67 8.78 -7.41
N PRO A 118 8.95 10.10 -7.48
CA PRO A 118 8.96 10.97 -8.67
C PRO A 118 10.33 11.12 -9.37
N TRP A 119 11.33 10.32 -9.00
CA TRP A 119 12.69 10.44 -9.56
C TRP A 119 12.83 9.76 -10.93
N LEU A 120 12.10 8.68 -11.16
CA LEU A 120 12.08 7.94 -12.42
C LEU A 120 10.65 7.56 -12.79
N ASP A 121 10.35 7.66 -14.09
CA ASP A 121 9.05 7.26 -14.67
C ASP A 121 9.03 5.79 -15.12
N GLU A 122 10.12 5.05 -14.88
CA GLU A 122 10.24 3.63 -15.23
C GLU A 122 9.29 2.75 -14.39
N ARG A 123 8.85 1.65 -15.01
CA ARG A 123 8.00 0.64 -14.38
C ARG A 123 8.79 -0.63 -14.14
N PHE A 124 8.81 -1.06 -12.89
CA PHE A 124 9.59 -2.20 -12.44
C PHE A 124 8.70 -3.43 -12.29
N PHE A 125 9.25 -4.58 -12.67
CA PHE A 125 8.77 -5.89 -12.26
C PHE A 125 9.79 -6.50 -11.31
N ALA A 126 9.30 -7.24 -10.31
CA ALA A 126 10.16 -8.10 -9.52
C ALA A 126 10.49 -9.37 -10.34
N PRO A 127 11.66 -9.99 -10.09
CA PRO A 127 12.05 -11.24 -10.76
C PRO A 127 11.08 -12.39 -10.53
#